data_AF-A0A9C9NYM6-F1
#
_entry.id   AF-A0A9C9NYM6-F1
#
_cell.length_a   1.000
_cell.length_b   1.000
_cell.length_c   1.000
_cell.angle_alpha   90.00
_cell.angle_beta   90.00
_cell.angle_gamma   90.00
#
_symmetry.space_group_name_H-M   'P 1'
#
loop_
_entity.id
_entity.type
_entity.pdbx_description
1 polymer ?
#
loop_
_entity_poly.entity_id
_entity_poly.type
_entity_poly.pdbx_seq_one_letter_code
_entity_poly.pdbx_strand_id
1 'polypeptide(L)' 'VIEAQAPYAELLRYAIDLRSMTQGRGSFVMEFDHYEEVPAHISQKVIAEKKKIGKGD' A
#
# COMPACT_ATOMS: atom_id res chain seq x y z
N VAL A 1 21.71 -1.52 4.43
CA VAL A 1 20.61 -1.95 3.53
C VAL A 1 19.57 -2.60 4.42
N ILE A 2 18.29 -2.27 4.25
CA ILE A 2 17.18 -2.83 5.02
C ILE A 2 16.28 -3.54 4.03
N GLU A 3 15.95 -4.80 4.33
CA GLU A 3 15.05 -5.63 3.54
C GLU A 3 13.76 -5.85 4.34
N ALA A 4 12.62 -5.63 3.70
CA ALA A 4 11.32 -5.75 4.33
C ALA A 4 10.25 -6.09 3.27
N GLN A 5 9.20 -6.78 3.70
CA GLN A 5 8.00 -6.99 2.92
C GLN A 5 6.90 -6.04 3.43
N ALA A 6 6.18 -5.41 2.50
CA ALA A 6 5.07 -4.53 2.82
C ALA A 6 4.01 -4.62 1.73
N PRO A 7 2.72 -4.42 2.06
CA PRO A 7 1.66 -4.38 1.07
C PRO A 7 1.87 -3.25 0.06
N TYR A 8 1.72 -3.54 -1.24
CA TYR A 8 1.89 -2.54 -2.30
C TYR A 8 1.02 -1.28 -2.10
N ALA A 9 -0.20 -1.46 -1.57
CA ALA A 9 -1.12 -0.35 -1.30
C ALA A 9 -0.56 0.70 -0.31
N GLU A 10 0.33 0.29 0.60
CA GLU A 10 0.96 1.18 1.58
C GLU A 10 2.20 1.90 1.01
N LEU A 11 2.82 1.34 -0.03
CA LEU A 11 4.04 1.87 -0.63
C LEU A 11 3.80 3.05 -1.60
N LEU A 12 2.55 3.32 -1.97
CA LEU A 12 2.17 4.39 -2.91
C LEU A 12 2.70 5.79 -2.50
N ARG A 13 2.92 6.01 -1.21
CA ARG A 13 3.43 7.27 -0.66
C ARG A 13 4.84 7.17 -0.08
N TYR A 14 5.42 5.97 -0.07
CA TYR A 14 6.65 5.69 0.68
C TYR A 14 7.84 6.52 0.22
N ALA A 15 7.92 6.90 -1.05
CA ALA A 15 8.97 7.79 -1.55
C ALA A 15 9.00 9.15 -0.83
N ILE A 16 7.83 9.71 -0.51
CA ILE A 16 7.70 10.99 0.20
C ILE A 16 8.09 10.80 1.67
N ASP A 17 7.60 9.74 2.30
CA ASP A 17 7.83 9.45 3.70
C ASP A 17 9.32 9.15 3.96
N LEU A 18 9.95 8.34 3.11
CA LEU A 18 11.39 8.04 3.18
C LEU A 18 12.22 9.32 3.04
N ARG A 19 11.87 10.20 2.10
CA ARG A 19 12.57 11.48 1.93
C ARG A 19 12.48 12.33 3.18
N SER A 20 11.29 12.39 3.81
CA SER A 20 11.07 13.12 5.06
C SER A 20 11.90 12.53 6.21
N MET A 21 11.87 11.22 6.40
CA MET A 21 12.58 10.52 7.48
C MET A 21 14.10 10.59 7.35
N THR A 22 14.63 10.57 6.13
CA THR A 22 16.08 10.51 5.86
C THR A 22 16.68 11.87 5.49
N GLN A 23 15.91 12.95 5.62
CA GLN A 23 16.30 14.29 5.16
C GLN A 23 16.78 14.28 3.68
N GLY A 24 16.13 13.46 2.85
CA GLY A 24 16.39 13.35 1.42
C GLY A 24 17.60 12.53 1.01
N ARG A 25 18.20 11.75 1.91
CA ARG A 25 19.39 10.92 1.62
C ARG A 25 19.08 9.45 1.35
N GLY A 26 17.87 8.99 1.67
CA GLY A 26 17.44 7.60 1.49
C GLY A 26 17.00 7.30 0.06
N SER A 27 17.32 6.10 -0.41
CA SER A 27 16.80 5.50 -1.63
C SER A 27 16.20 4.13 -1.32
N PHE A 28 15.27 3.68 -2.14
CA PHE A 28 14.66 2.35 -2.03
C PHE A 28 14.38 1.78 -3.42
N VAL A 29 14.28 0.46 -3.49
CA VAL A 29 13.79 -0.31 -4.64
C VAL A 29 12.70 -1.23 -4.11
N MET A 30 11.70 -1.50 -4.94
CA MET A 30 10.64 -2.45 -4.64
C MET A 30 10.45 -3.38 -5.83
N GLU A 31 10.20 -4.64 -5.53
CA GLU A 31 9.92 -5.69 -6.50
C GLU A 31 8.70 -6.48 -6.05
N PHE A 32 7.93 -6.98 -7.01
CA PHE A 32 6.77 -7.80 -6.71
C PHE A 32 7.22 -9.19 -6.23
N ASP A 33 6.71 -9.62 -5.08
CA ASP A 33 6.98 -10.93 -4.52
C ASP A 33 5.78 -11.87 -4.71
N HIS A 34 4.66 -11.63 -4.01
CA HIS A 34 3.47 -12.46 -4.10
C HIS A 34 2.18 -11.70 -3.71
N TYR A 35 1.04 -12.40 -3.82
CA TYR A 35 -0.25 -11.95 -3.29
C TYR A 35 -0.54 -12.63 -1.95
N GLU A 36 -1.04 -11.87 -0.99
CA GLU A 36 -1.49 -12.35 0.31
C GLU A 36 -2.95 -11.97 0.55
N GLU A 37 -3.62 -12.69 1.46
CA GLU A 37 -4.96 -12.34 1.91
C GLU A 37 -4.95 -10.97 2.61
N VAL A 38 -5.80 -10.06 2.12
CA VAL A 38 -5.96 -8.75 2.74
C VAL A 38 -6.66 -8.89 4.09
N PRO A 39 -6.16 -8.21 5.15
CA PRO A 39 -6.81 -8.22 6.45
C PRO A 39 -8.30 -7.86 6.39
N ALA A 40 -9.13 -8.55 7.18
CA ALA A 40 -10.59 -8.47 7.13
C ALA A 40 -11.15 -7.03 7.22
N HIS A 41 -10.50 -6.17 8.01
CA HIS A 41 -10.92 -4.78 8.19
C HIS A 41 -10.69 -3.90 6.94
N ILE A 42 -9.73 -4.25 6.08
CA ILE A 42 -9.47 -3.57 4.80
C ILE A 42 -10.36 -4.16 3.71
N SER A 43 -10.48 -5.49 3.66
CA SER A 43 -11.31 -6.17 2.66
C SER A 43 -12.76 -5.72 2.71
N GLN A 44 -13.33 -5.59 3.92
CA GLN A 44 -14.68 -5.06 4.12
C GLN A 44 -14.88 -3.66 3.55
N LYS A 45 -13.89 -2.76 3.71
CA LYS A 45 -13.94 -1.40 3.17
C LYS A 45 -13.93 -1.42 1.64
N VAL A 46 -13.03 -2.21 1.04
CA VAL A 46 -12.93 -2.33 -0.42
C VAL A 46 -14.23 -2.87 -1.01
N ILE A 47 -14.82 -3.91 -0.39
CA ILE A 47 -16.10 -4.49 -0.81
C ILE A 47 -17.24 -3.47 -0.68
N ALA A 48 -17.27 -2.71 0.42
CA ALA A 48 -18.29 -1.69 0.65
C ALA A 48 -18.20 -0.56 -0.39
N GLU A 49 -17.01 -0.06 -0.68
CA GLU A 49 -16.79 0.97 -1.72
C GLU A 49 -17.19 0.44 -3.10
N LYS A 50 -16.83 -0.80 -3.44
CA LYS A 50 -17.24 -1.40 -4.72
C LYS A 50 -18.77 -1.55 -4.84
N LYS A 51 -19.46 -1.90 -3.75
CA LYS A 51 -20.92 -1.99 -3.70
C LYS A 51 -21.61 -0.63 -3.87
N LYS A 52 -21.03 0.46 -3.34
CA LYS A 52 -21.57 1.82 -3.53
C LYS A 52 -21.55 2.25 -5.00
N ILE A 53 -20.45 1.97 -5.70
CA ILE A 53 -20.30 2.31 -7.13
C ILE A 53 -21.30 1.52 -8.00
N GLY A 54 -21.64 0.28 -7.63
CA GLY A 54 -22.61 -0.55 -8.35
C GLY A 54 -24.08 -0.29 -8.03
N LYS A 55 -24.41 0.68 -7.15
CA LYS A 55 -25.79 0.99 -6.72
C LYS A 55 -26.24 2.39 -7.15
N GLY A 56 -25.59 2.95 -8.17
CA GLY A 56 -26.01 4.18 -8.85
C GLY A 56 -26.56 3.85 -10.24
N ASP A 57 -27.78 3.30 -10.27
CA ASP A 57 -28.76 3.53 -11.33
C ASP A 57 -29.83 4.48 -10.75
#